data_AF-A0A5D0ITJ6-F1
#
_entry.id   AF-A0A5D0ITJ6-F1
#
_cell.length_a   1.000
_cell.length_b   1.000
_cell.length_c   1.000
_cell.angle_alpha   90.00
_cell.angle_beta   90.00
_cell.angle_gamma   90.00
#
_symmetry.space_group_name_H-M   'P 1'
#
loop_
_entity.id
_entity.type
_entity.pdbx_description
1 polymer ?
#
loop_
_entity_poly.entity_id
_entity_poly.type
_entity_poly.pdbx_seq_one_letter_code
_entity_poly.pdbx_strand_id
1 'polypeptide(L)'
;MTVIHISAECYPVAKVGGLADVVGALPKYQNNAGISSHVIMPYYDNKFTKAHNFNKIYSDTLTLANETLEFNVLMLNKDVLDFNVYFIDVPELIFKDYVYSNEDTERFLAFQIAALNWLTTWNDLPDIIHCHDHHTGLTPFMMQQCKQYAAFKNTPSIFTIHNAQYQGWFSHDKVNLIPEFNFDNVGLLDWGGSINPLAAA
;
A
#
# COMPACT_ATOMS: atom_id res chain seq x y z
N MET A 1 -12.90 0.13 -16.32
CA MET A 1 -12.78 0.53 -14.91
C MET A 1 -11.75 -0.37 -14.25
N THR A 2 -10.69 0.23 -13.72
CA THR A 2 -9.58 -0.41 -13.03
C THR A 2 -9.59 -0.01 -11.55
N VAL A 3 -9.65 -1.00 -10.65
CA VAL A 3 -9.64 -0.81 -9.20
C VAL A 3 -8.38 -1.44 -8.63
N ILE A 4 -7.61 -0.65 -7.88
CA ILE A 4 -6.42 -1.14 -7.18
C ILE A 4 -6.71 -1.21 -5.69
N HIS A 5 -6.73 -2.42 -5.14
CA HIS A 5 -6.76 -2.65 -3.71
C HIS A 5 -5.34 -2.62 -3.16
N ILE A 6 -5.06 -1.72 -2.21
CA ILE A 6 -3.78 -1.68 -1.50
C ILE A 6 -4.02 -2.22 -0.09
N SER A 7 -3.30 -3.27 0.29
CA SER A 7 -3.51 -3.95 1.57
C SER A 7 -2.24 -4.59 2.10
N ALA A 8 -2.08 -4.61 3.43
CA ALA A 8 -1.03 -5.37 4.11
C ALA A 8 -1.31 -6.89 4.13
N GLU A 9 -2.57 -7.31 3.99
CA GLU A 9 -2.96 -8.71 4.01
C GLU A 9 -3.77 -9.09 2.77
N CYS A 10 -3.61 -10.33 2.32
CA CYS A 10 -4.40 -10.92 1.24
C CYS A 10 -4.31 -12.44 1.33
N TYR A 11 -5.42 -13.13 1.52
CA TYR A 11 -5.45 -14.60 1.47
C TYR A 11 -5.30 -15.08 0.02
N PRO A 12 -4.54 -16.16 -0.27
CA PRO A 12 -3.78 -17.02 0.65
C PRO A 12 -2.32 -16.59 0.89
N VAL A 13 -1.92 -15.39 0.46
CA VAL A 13 -0.53 -14.92 0.53
C VAL A 13 -0.09 -14.65 1.96
N ALA A 14 -0.78 -13.75 2.66
CA ALA A 14 -0.46 -13.34 4.03
C ALA A 14 -1.76 -13.06 4.78
N LYS A 15 -1.91 -13.72 5.92
CA LYS A 15 -3.11 -13.65 6.76
C LYS A 15 -2.74 -13.66 8.24
N VAL A 16 -3.21 -12.63 8.92
CA VAL A 16 -3.24 -12.43 10.37
C VAL A 16 -4.69 -12.32 10.84
N GLY A 17 -5.53 -11.57 10.10
CA GLY A 17 -6.92 -11.30 10.46
C GLY A 17 -7.92 -11.46 9.32
N GLY A 18 -9.13 -10.91 9.52
CA GLY A 18 -10.23 -10.97 8.54
C GLY A 18 -10.03 -10.07 7.32
N LEU A 19 -9.17 -9.05 7.43
CA LEU A 19 -8.71 -8.19 6.33
C LEU A 19 -8.28 -9.03 5.11
N ALA A 20 -7.45 -10.05 5.37
CA ALA A 20 -6.92 -10.94 4.35
C ALA A 20 -8.01 -11.67 3.57
N ASP A 21 -9.08 -12.09 4.26
CA ASP A 21 -10.18 -12.83 3.65
C ASP A 21 -11.00 -11.92 2.72
N VAL A 22 -11.18 -10.65 3.10
CA VAL A 22 -11.87 -9.67 2.24
C VAL A 22 -11.05 -9.39 0.98
N VAL A 23 -9.76 -9.06 1.12
CA VAL A 23 -8.89 -8.72 -0.01
C VAL A 23 -8.58 -9.96 -0.87
N GLY A 24 -8.59 -11.15 -0.28
CA GLY A 24 -8.46 -12.43 -1.00
C GLY A 24 -9.69 -12.85 -1.78
N ALA A 25 -10.86 -12.22 -1.56
CA ALA A 25 -12.11 -12.60 -2.21
C ALA A 25 -12.72 -11.48 -3.07
N LEU A 26 -12.74 -10.23 -2.60
CA LEU A 26 -13.43 -9.12 -3.25
C LEU A 26 -12.93 -8.85 -4.69
N PRO A 27 -11.62 -8.78 -4.97
CA PRO A 27 -11.11 -8.56 -6.33
C PRO A 27 -11.56 -9.62 -7.32
N LYS A 28 -11.63 -10.89 -6.89
CA LYS A 28 -12.15 -12.00 -7.70
C LYS A 28 -13.59 -11.75 -8.14
N TYR A 29 -14.46 -11.34 -7.23
CA TYR A 29 -15.87 -11.08 -7.57
C TYR A 29 -16.05 -9.82 -8.41
N GLN A 30 -15.23 -8.79 -8.20
CA GLN A 30 -15.20 -7.61 -9.07
C GLN A 30 -14.77 -7.96 -10.50
N ASN A 31 -13.73 -8.79 -10.65
CA ASN A 31 -13.32 -9.33 -11.95
C ASN A 31 -14.44 -10.11 -12.64
N ASN A 32 -15.16 -10.97 -11.91
CA ASN A 32 -16.33 -11.69 -12.43
C ASN A 32 -17.49 -10.75 -12.84
N ALA A 33 -17.57 -9.56 -12.25
CA ALA A 33 -18.53 -8.53 -12.60
C ALA A 33 -18.05 -7.60 -13.74
N GLY A 34 -16.90 -7.88 -14.36
CA GLY A 34 -16.35 -7.11 -15.47
C GLY A 34 -15.53 -5.88 -15.07
N ILE A 35 -15.18 -5.72 -13.79
CA ILE A 35 -14.28 -4.67 -13.29
C ILE A 35 -12.86 -5.23 -13.28
N SER A 36 -11.89 -4.51 -13.83
CA SER A 36 -10.48 -4.92 -13.73
C SER A 36 -9.95 -4.62 -12.33
N SER A 37 -9.93 -5.62 -11.44
CA SER A 37 -9.53 -5.47 -10.04
C SER A 37 -8.25 -6.22 -9.74
N HIS A 38 -7.30 -5.51 -9.12
CA HIS A 38 -5.97 -6.01 -8.78
C HIS A 38 -5.60 -5.63 -7.35
N VAL A 39 -4.65 -6.37 -6.76
CA VAL A 39 -4.14 -6.11 -5.41
C VAL A 39 -2.68 -5.69 -5.49
N ILE A 40 -2.31 -4.67 -4.72
CA ILE A 40 -0.94 -4.34 -4.36
C ILE A 40 -0.75 -4.67 -2.88
N MET A 41 0.26 -5.48 -2.57
CA MET A 41 0.58 -5.86 -1.20
C MET A 41 2.09 -5.99 -0.97
N PRO A 42 2.57 -6.06 0.28
CA PRO A 42 3.98 -6.27 0.56
C PRO A 42 4.47 -7.69 0.22
N TYR A 43 5.73 -7.80 -0.21
CA TYR A 43 6.41 -9.08 -0.45
C TYR A 43 7.05 -9.60 0.85
N TYR A 44 6.37 -10.49 1.56
CA TYR A 44 6.85 -11.05 2.84
C TYR A 44 7.72 -12.30 2.66
N ASP A 45 8.61 -12.59 3.61
CA ASP A 45 9.40 -13.83 3.67
C ASP A 45 8.60 -14.98 4.30
N ASN A 46 7.52 -15.42 3.64
CA ASN A 46 6.57 -16.37 4.20
C ASN A 46 6.46 -17.67 3.40
N LYS A 47 5.62 -18.59 3.86
CA LYS A 47 5.44 -19.89 3.19
C LYS A 47 4.94 -19.76 1.75
N PHE A 48 4.07 -18.78 1.49
CA PHE A 48 3.49 -18.59 0.17
C PHE A 48 4.55 -18.10 -0.82
N THR A 49 5.31 -17.07 -0.48
CA THR A 49 6.36 -16.52 -1.36
C THR A 49 7.50 -17.51 -1.58
N LYS A 50 7.84 -18.33 -0.57
CA LYS A 50 8.82 -19.44 -0.71
C LYS A 50 8.34 -20.57 -1.63
N ALA A 51 7.04 -20.76 -1.77
CA ALA A 51 6.45 -21.85 -2.54
C ALA A 51 6.16 -21.50 -4.02
N HIS A 52 6.29 -20.23 -4.40
CA HIS A 52 5.91 -19.75 -5.73
C HIS A 52 7.05 -18.96 -6.38
N ASN A 53 6.96 -18.82 -7.71
CA ASN A 53 7.92 -18.04 -8.50
C ASN A 53 7.29 -16.71 -8.90
N PHE A 54 8.14 -15.68 -8.92
CA PHE A 54 7.74 -14.31 -9.21
C PHE A 54 8.61 -13.74 -10.31
N ASN A 55 8.00 -12.95 -11.19
CA ASN A 55 8.73 -12.14 -12.16
C ASN A 55 8.86 -10.73 -11.63
N LYS A 56 10.06 -10.19 -11.68
CA LYS A 56 10.29 -8.76 -11.44
C LYS A 56 9.85 -7.98 -12.67
N ILE A 57 8.84 -7.12 -12.50
CA ILE A 57 8.25 -6.34 -13.58
C ILE A 57 8.64 -4.86 -13.53
N TYR A 58 9.15 -4.39 -12.40
CA TYR A 58 9.61 -3.02 -12.19
C TYR A 58 10.67 -2.99 -11.09
N SER A 59 11.60 -2.05 -11.19
CA SER A 59 12.59 -1.72 -10.16
C SER A 59 12.87 -0.23 -10.23
N ASP A 60 12.97 0.41 -9.08
CA ASP A 60 13.34 1.82 -8.94
C ASP A 60 13.74 2.08 -7.49
N THR A 61 14.03 3.34 -7.17
CA THR A 61 14.32 3.81 -5.83
C THR A 61 13.16 4.62 -5.26
N LEU A 62 13.05 4.62 -3.94
CA LEU A 62 12.18 5.53 -3.19
C LEU A 62 13.01 6.31 -2.19
N THR A 63 12.53 7.50 -1.84
CA THR A 63 13.10 8.31 -0.77
C THR A 63 12.23 8.19 0.47
N LEU A 64 12.85 7.83 1.59
CA LEU A 64 12.21 7.79 2.91
C LEU A 64 13.02 8.68 3.86
N ALA A 65 12.49 9.86 4.17
CA ALA A 65 13.24 10.97 4.76
C ALA A 65 14.54 11.28 3.97
N ASN A 66 15.70 10.98 4.53
CA ASN A 66 17.01 11.27 3.93
C ASN A 66 17.66 10.03 3.30
N GLU A 67 16.98 8.88 3.35
CA GLU A 67 17.49 7.62 2.82
C GLU A 67 16.87 7.33 1.45
N THR A 68 17.68 6.74 0.57
CA THR A 68 17.22 6.20 -0.70
C THR A 68 17.25 4.68 -0.59
N LEU A 69 16.09 4.06 -0.80
CA LEU A 69 15.90 2.61 -0.71
C LEU A 69 15.53 2.05 -2.08
N GLU A 70 16.07 0.89 -2.42
CA GLU A 70 15.68 0.16 -3.62
C GLU A 70 14.33 -0.51 -3.39
N PHE A 71 13.47 -0.52 -4.41
CA PHE A 71 12.27 -1.34 -4.39
C PHE A 71 12.02 -2.04 -5.72
N ASN A 72 11.36 -3.18 -5.63
CA ASN A 72 10.95 -3.98 -6.76
C ASN A 72 9.43 -4.16 -6.74
N VAL A 73 8.86 -4.29 -7.94
CA VAL A 73 7.49 -4.80 -8.10
C VAL A 73 7.57 -6.17 -8.72
N LEU A 74 7.06 -7.15 -8.00
CA LEU A 74 7.01 -8.53 -8.42
C LEU A 74 5.59 -8.92 -8.78
N MET A 75 5.45 -9.84 -9.73
CA MET A 75 4.17 -10.40 -10.12
C MET A 75 4.25 -11.91 -10.08
N LEU A 76 3.21 -12.55 -9.52
CA LEU A 76 3.06 -14.00 -9.60
C LEU A 76 2.98 -14.45 -11.05
N ASN A 77 3.52 -15.64 -11.33
CA ASN A 77 3.19 -16.33 -12.57
C ASN A 77 1.67 -16.55 -12.68
N LYS A 78 1.15 -16.49 -13.91
CA LYS A 78 -0.28 -16.70 -14.18
C LYS A 78 -0.76 -18.04 -13.61
N ASP A 79 -2.05 -18.10 -13.30
CA ASP A 79 -2.79 -19.28 -12.83
C ASP A 79 -2.59 -19.71 -11.36
N VAL A 80 -1.87 -18.91 -10.54
CA VAL A 80 -1.76 -19.16 -9.09
C VAL A 80 -2.97 -18.63 -8.32
N LEU A 81 -3.48 -17.46 -8.70
CA LEU A 81 -4.63 -16.79 -8.07
C LEU A 81 -5.63 -16.35 -9.16
N ASP A 82 -6.90 -16.19 -8.75
CA ASP A 82 -8.00 -15.78 -9.65
C ASP A 82 -7.99 -14.29 -10.03
N PHE A 83 -7.00 -13.53 -9.55
CA PHE A 83 -6.81 -12.11 -9.80
C PHE A 83 -5.33 -11.75 -9.74
N ASN A 84 -4.95 -10.63 -10.37
CA ASN A 84 -3.56 -10.18 -10.33
C ASN A 84 -3.21 -9.60 -8.96
N VAL A 85 -2.05 -10.03 -8.45
CA VAL A 85 -1.42 -9.47 -7.25
C VAL A 85 -0.03 -8.99 -7.63
N TYR A 86 0.24 -7.74 -7.28
CA TYR A 86 1.53 -7.09 -7.39
C TYR A 86 2.14 -6.96 -6.00
N PHE A 87 3.41 -7.33 -5.90
CA PHE A 87 4.12 -7.40 -4.64
C PHE A 87 5.18 -6.32 -4.60
N ILE A 88 5.07 -5.44 -3.62
CA ILE A 88 6.10 -4.44 -3.34
C ILE A 88 7.15 -5.08 -2.45
N ASP A 89 8.37 -5.16 -2.96
CA ASP A 89 9.54 -5.63 -2.24
C ASP A 89 10.47 -4.44 -1.99
N VAL A 90 10.64 -4.08 -0.72
CA VAL A 90 11.70 -3.18 -0.24
C VAL A 90 12.58 -4.06 0.66
N PRO A 91 13.67 -4.65 0.15
CA PRO A 91 14.41 -5.71 0.85
C PRO A 91 14.81 -5.34 2.29
N GLU A 92 15.15 -4.09 2.52
CA GLU A 92 15.59 -3.57 3.82
C GLU A 92 14.46 -3.56 4.87
N LEU A 93 13.22 -3.25 4.45
CA LEU A 93 12.10 -2.95 5.35
C LEU A 93 10.95 -3.96 5.29
N ILE A 94 10.60 -4.45 4.09
CA ILE A 94 9.38 -5.20 3.83
C ILE A 94 9.57 -6.72 3.89
N PHE A 95 10.68 -7.23 3.34
CA PHE A 95 10.94 -8.67 3.25
C PHE A 95 11.26 -9.28 4.62
N LYS A 96 10.21 -9.51 5.41
CA LYS A 96 10.23 -10.06 6.78
C LYS A 96 9.31 -11.26 6.86
N ASP A 97 9.58 -12.17 7.79
CA ASP A 97 8.77 -13.37 8.04
C ASP A 97 7.49 -13.09 8.87
N TYR A 98 7.24 -11.82 9.19
CA TYR A 98 6.05 -11.32 9.86
C TYR A 98 5.35 -10.21 9.04
N VAL A 99 4.03 -10.14 9.18
CA VAL A 99 3.22 -9.06 8.60
C VAL A 99 3.37 -7.80 9.46
N TYR A 100 3.15 -7.93 10.77
CA TYR A 100 3.15 -6.83 11.74
C TYR A 100 4.27 -6.93 12.76
N SER A 101 4.72 -5.77 13.22
CA SER A 101 5.70 -5.60 14.29
C SER A 101 5.40 -4.32 15.09
N ASN A 102 6.23 -4.04 16.10
CA ASN A 102 6.14 -2.77 16.83
C ASN A 102 6.80 -1.61 16.07
N GLU A 103 7.50 -1.86 14.96
CA GLU A 103 8.28 -0.89 14.19
C GLU A 103 7.80 -0.82 12.73
N ASP A 104 6.49 -0.60 12.57
CA ASP A 104 5.81 -0.72 11.28
C ASP A 104 5.66 0.60 10.51
N THR A 105 5.93 1.75 11.15
CA THR A 105 5.77 3.08 10.53
C THR A 105 6.55 3.23 9.24
N GLU A 106 7.87 2.97 9.27
CA GLU A 106 8.75 3.12 8.11
C GLU A 106 8.46 2.05 7.06
N ARG A 107 8.17 0.82 7.49
CA ARG A 107 7.81 -0.29 6.60
C ARG A 107 6.59 0.08 5.76
N PHE A 108 5.49 0.48 6.39
CA PHE A 108 4.26 0.76 5.67
C PHE A 108 4.25 2.12 4.96
N LEU A 109 5.05 3.10 5.40
CA LEU A 109 5.28 4.31 4.60
C LEU A 109 6.06 3.99 3.32
N ALA A 110 7.17 3.25 3.42
CA ALA A 110 7.94 2.82 2.25
C ALA A 110 7.06 2.00 1.28
N PHE A 111 6.22 1.11 1.80
CA PHE A 111 5.25 0.35 1.00
C PHE A 111 4.30 1.26 0.21
N GLN A 112 3.66 2.22 0.88
CA GLN A 112 2.71 3.13 0.23
C GLN A 112 3.40 4.04 -0.80
N ILE A 113 4.60 4.54 -0.48
CA ILE A 113 5.41 5.38 -1.38
C ILE A 113 5.83 4.57 -2.62
N ALA A 114 6.36 3.36 -2.44
CA ALA A 114 6.73 2.48 -3.54
C ALA A 114 5.54 2.12 -4.44
N ALA A 115 4.38 1.82 -3.84
CA ALA A 115 3.16 1.54 -4.58
C ALA A 115 2.72 2.76 -5.43
N LEU A 116 2.70 3.96 -4.86
CA LEU A 116 2.34 5.18 -5.60
C LEU A 116 3.38 5.55 -6.66
N ASN A 117 4.69 5.45 -6.35
CA ASN A 117 5.76 5.68 -7.32
C ASN A 117 5.58 4.76 -8.52
N TRP A 118 5.34 3.47 -8.30
CA TRP A 118 5.10 2.55 -9.41
C TRP A 118 3.81 2.89 -10.19
N LEU A 119 2.70 3.16 -9.50
CA LEU A 119 1.44 3.51 -10.16
C LEU A 119 1.56 4.80 -11.00
N THR A 120 2.39 5.78 -10.61
CA THR A 120 2.62 6.97 -11.44
C THR A 120 3.30 6.69 -12.78
N THR A 121 3.92 5.51 -12.94
CA THR A 121 4.54 5.11 -14.22
C THR A 121 3.56 4.48 -15.21
N TRP A 122 2.31 4.22 -14.78
CA TRP A 122 1.30 3.61 -15.64
C TRP A 122 0.80 4.62 -16.68
N ASN A 123 0.60 4.16 -17.93
CA ASN A 123 0.02 4.99 -18.98
C ASN A 123 -1.41 5.42 -18.64
N ASP A 124 -2.19 4.48 -18.10
CA ASP A 124 -3.55 4.70 -17.62
C ASP A 124 -3.56 4.54 -16.11
N LEU A 125 -3.84 5.63 -15.39
CA LEU A 125 -3.96 5.59 -13.94
C LEU A 125 -5.20 4.76 -13.53
N PRO A 126 -5.21 4.17 -12.32
CA PRO A 126 -6.40 3.52 -11.78
C PRO A 126 -7.62 4.45 -11.74
N ASP A 127 -8.80 3.90 -12.01
CA ASP A 127 -10.06 4.63 -11.83
C ASP A 127 -10.40 4.77 -10.34
N ILE A 128 -10.00 3.82 -9.49
CA ILE A 128 -10.20 3.84 -8.04
C ILE A 128 -8.99 3.21 -7.33
N ILE A 129 -8.54 3.82 -6.23
CA ILE A 129 -7.60 3.22 -5.28
C ILE A 129 -8.35 2.89 -3.97
N HIS A 130 -8.46 1.60 -3.65
CA HIS A 130 -9.12 1.11 -2.44
C HIS A 130 -8.07 0.74 -1.38
N CYS A 131 -7.95 1.57 -0.36
CA CYS A 131 -7.03 1.42 0.76
C CYS A 131 -7.68 0.64 1.91
N HIS A 132 -6.94 -0.31 2.48
CA HIS A 132 -7.39 -1.22 3.52
C HIS A 132 -6.56 -1.01 4.81
N ASP A 133 -7.23 -0.52 5.86
CA ASP A 133 -6.68 -0.20 7.19
C ASP A 133 -5.47 0.78 7.20
N HIS A 134 -5.04 1.12 8.41
CA HIS A 134 -4.02 2.14 8.69
C HIS A 134 -2.68 1.92 7.95
N HIS A 135 -2.32 0.68 7.61
CA HIS A 135 -1.13 0.34 6.84
C HIS A 135 -1.08 1.05 5.47
N THR A 136 -2.24 1.47 4.98
CA THR A 136 -2.42 2.14 3.67
C THR A 136 -3.12 3.50 3.80
N GLY A 137 -3.40 3.93 5.04
CA GLY A 137 -4.24 5.10 5.33
C GLY A 137 -3.61 6.45 4.96
N LEU A 138 -2.29 6.52 4.73
CA LEU A 138 -1.66 7.75 4.24
C LEU A 138 -1.68 7.86 2.71
N THR A 139 -2.05 6.80 1.99
CA THR A 139 -2.14 6.80 0.53
C THR A 139 -3.09 7.90 0.02
N PRO A 140 -4.33 8.05 0.53
CA PRO A 140 -5.23 9.12 0.10
C PRO A 140 -4.68 10.52 0.36
N PHE A 141 -4.08 10.73 1.54
CA PHE A 141 -3.42 11.99 1.87
C PHE A 141 -2.30 12.29 0.86
N MET A 142 -1.42 11.33 0.60
CA MET A 142 -0.31 11.47 -0.33
C MET A 142 -0.79 11.79 -1.76
N MET A 143 -1.83 11.10 -2.25
CA MET A 143 -2.43 11.36 -3.56
C MET A 143 -2.95 12.80 -3.70
N GLN A 144 -3.48 13.39 -2.62
CA GLN A 144 -4.09 14.72 -2.66
C GLN A 144 -3.10 15.85 -2.37
N GLN A 145 -2.13 15.62 -1.48
CA GLN A 145 -1.33 16.68 -0.86
C GLN A 145 0.14 16.68 -1.29
N CYS A 146 0.70 15.54 -1.68
CA CYS A 146 2.11 15.45 -2.06
C CYS A 146 2.30 15.84 -3.54
N LYS A 147 3.27 16.72 -3.80
CA LYS A 147 3.50 17.28 -5.15
C LYS A 147 3.81 16.20 -6.19
N GLN A 148 4.58 15.19 -5.78
CA GLN A 148 4.99 14.08 -6.66
C GLN A 148 3.81 13.20 -7.13
N TYR A 149 2.67 13.24 -6.44
CA TYR A 149 1.50 12.43 -6.76
C TYR A 149 0.35 13.25 -7.34
N ALA A 150 0.62 14.46 -7.84
CA ALA A 150 -0.38 15.35 -8.42
C ALA A 150 -1.23 14.69 -9.54
N ALA A 151 -0.71 13.66 -10.21
CA ALA A 151 -1.44 12.88 -11.21
C ALA A 151 -2.68 12.16 -10.62
N PHE A 152 -2.64 11.78 -9.34
CA PHE A 152 -3.75 11.12 -8.63
C PHE A 152 -4.74 12.10 -7.98
N LYS A 153 -4.55 13.41 -8.11
CA LYS A 153 -5.37 14.40 -7.40
C LYS A 153 -6.88 14.25 -7.64
N ASN A 154 -7.25 13.75 -8.82
CA ASN A 154 -8.64 13.48 -9.20
C ASN A 154 -9.00 11.98 -9.21
N THR A 155 -8.09 11.10 -8.83
CA THR A 155 -8.35 9.66 -8.70
C THR A 155 -9.10 9.40 -7.39
N PRO A 156 -10.36 8.93 -7.43
CA PRO A 156 -11.10 8.58 -6.22
C PRO A 156 -10.38 7.53 -5.37
N SER A 157 -10.37 7.75 -4.05
CA SER A 157 -9.96 6.76 -3.07
C SER A 157 -11.18 6.20 -2.31
N ILE A 158 -11.10 4.93 -1.93
CA ILE A 158 -12.00 4.29 -0.97
C ILE A 158 -11.14 3.84 0.20
N PHE A 159 -11.54 4.11 1.43
CA PHE A 159 -10.87 3.60 2.61
C PHE A 159 -11.79 2.66 3.39
N THR A 160 -11.30 1.50 3.79
CA THR A 160 -12.05 0.55 4.61
C THR A 160 -11.30 0.20 5.87
N ILE A 161 -11.97 0.42 6.99
CA ILE A 161 -11.51 0.06 8.33
C ILE A 161 -12.06 -1.33 8.66
N HIS A 162 -11.17 -2.31 8.85
CA HIS A 162 -11.53 -3.65 9.30
C HIS A 162 -11.36 -3.79 10.81
N ASN A 163 -10.48 -2.97 11.40
CA ASN A 163 -10.33 -2.90 12.85
C ASN A 163 -9.91 -1.50 13.33
N ALA A 164 -10.86 -0.77 13.92
CA ALA A 164 -10.65 0.58 14.43
C ALA A 164 -9.71 0.66 15.66
N GLN A 165 -9.38 -0.48 16.29
CA GLN A 165 -8.43 -0.53 17.39
C GLN A 165 -6.99 -0.23 16.91
N TYR A 166 -6.64 -0.62 15.68
CA TYR A 166 -5.30 -0.45 15.12
C TYR A 166 -5.29 0.69 14.12
N GLN A 167 -4.72 1.82 14.54
CA GLN A 167 -4.76 3.07 13.78
C GLN A 167 -3.39 3.53 13.26
N GLY A 168 -2.31 2.85 13.65
CA GLY A 168 -0.96 3.14 13.13
C GLY A 168 -0.37 4.48 13.55
N TRP A 169 -0.67 4.97 14.76
CA TRP A 169 -0.24 6.29 15.21
C TRP A 169 1.29 6.41 15.31
N PHE A 170 1.82 7.57 14.94
CA PHE A 170 3.23 7.88 15.14
C PHE A 170 3.48 9.38 15.37
N SER A 171 4.65 9.71 15.93
CA SER A 171 5.03 11.09 16.27
C SER A 171 5.17 11.97 15.03
N HIS A 172 4.80 13.25 15.16
CA HIS A 172 5.10 14.29 14.16
C HIS A 172 6.60 14.46 13.89
N ASP A 173 7.48 14.01 14.79
CA ASP A 173 8.92 13.99 14.54
C ASP A 173 9.30 13.17 13.30
N LYS A 174 8.42 12.25 12.88
CA LYS A 174 8.58 11.41 11.69
C LYS A 174 7.83 11.95 10.45
N VAL A 175 7.33 13.19 10.48
CA VAL A 175 6.61 13.78 9.33
C VAL A 175 7.48 13.84 8.07
N ASN A 176 8.80 13.94 8.23
CA ASN A 176 9.77 13.93 7.13
C ASN A 176 9.84 12.59 6.38
N LEU A 177 9.27 11.51 6.92
CA LEU A 177 9.12 10.25 6.18
C LEU A 177 8.04 10.34 5.09
N ILE A 178 7.12 11.29 5.20
CA ILE A 178 6.05 11.52 4.21
C ILE A 178 6.63 12.39 3.08
N PRO A 179 6.38 12.08 1.80
CA PRO A 179 6.88 12.87 0.68
C PRO A 179 6.43 14.33 0.72
N GLU A 180 7.20 15.22 0.09
CA GLU A 180 6.98 16.67 0.17
C GLU A 180 5.52 17.08 -0.15
N PHE A 181 4.91 17.79 0.80
CA PHE A 181 3.57 18.39 0.72
C PHE A 181 3.58 19.81 1.28
N ASN A 182 2.50 20.58 1.07
CA ASN A 182 2.38 21.90 1.70
C ASN A 182 2.22 21.74 3.23
N PHE A 183 3.21 22.17 4.00
CA PHE A 183 3.21 22.00 5.45
C PHE A 183 2.05 22.71 6.17
N ASP A 184 1.44 23.73 5.56
CA ASP A 184 0.20 24.34 6.09
C ASP A 184 -0.94 23.31 6.23
N ASN A 185 -0.89 22.22 5.46
CA ASN A 185 -1.86 21.14 5.48
C ASN A 185 -1.50 20.01 6.47
N VAL A 186 -0.46 20.17 7.30
CA VAL A 186 -0.06 19.16 8.31
C VAL A 186 -1.19 18.82 9.28
N GLY A 187 -2.12 19.75 9.52
CA GLY A 187 -3.30 19.51 10.34
C GLY A 187 -4.25 18.44 9.80
N LEU A 188 -4.17 18.08 8.51
CA LEU A 188 -4.94 16.96 7.93
C LEU A 188 -4.41 15.59 8.38
N LEU A 189 -3.17 15.52 8.89
CA LEU A 189 -2.56 14.31 9.42
C LEU A 189 -2.79 14.14 10.92
N ASP A 190 -3.10 15.24 11.64
CA ASP A 190 -3.14 15.26 13.09
C ASP A 190 -4.43 14.68 13.65
N TRP A 191 -4.27 13.78 14.61
CA TRP A 191 -5.35 13.35 15.48
C TRP A 191 -4.83 13.19 16.91
N GLY A 192 -5.17 14.14 17.77
CA GLY A 192 -4.76 14.09 19.18
C GLY A 192 -3.27 14.36 19.37
N GLY A 193 -2.63 15.18 18.52
CA GLY A 193 -1.22 15.53 18.63
C GLY A 193 -0.26 14.49 18.06
N SER A 194 -0.75 13.58 17.22
CA SER A 194 0.02 12.55 16.54
C SER A 194 -0.45 12.40 15.10
N ILE A 195 0.42 11.90 14.22
CA ILE A 195 0.01 11.51 12.87
C ILE A 195 -0.79 10.22 12.98
N ASN A 196 -2.00 10.23 12.44
CA ASN A 196 -2.92 9.10 12.47
C ASN A 196 -3.35 8.70 11.05
N PRO A 197 -2.74 7.66 10.46
CA PRO A 197 -3.09 7.16 9.13
C PRO A 197 -4.57 6.84 8.94
N LEU A 198 -5.27 6.36 9.97
CA LEU A 198 -6.68 6.03 9.85
C LEU A 198 -7.57 7.28 9.81
N ALA A 199 -7.20 8.34 10.53
CA ALA A 199 -7.94 9.61 10.54
C ALA A 199 -7.63 10.49 9.32
N ALA A 200 -6.45 10.32 8.71
CA ALA A 200 -5.99 11.07 7.55
C ALA A 200 -6.50 10.54 6.20
N ALA A 201 -7.12 9.36 6.19
CA ALA A 201 -7.54 8.62 5.00
C ALA A 201 -8.81 9.15 4.33
#